data_AF-A0A3M1ERQ4-F1
#
_entry.id   AF-A0A3M1ERQ4-F1
#
_cell.length_a   1.000
_cell.length_b   1.000
_cell.length_c   1.000
_cell.angle_alpha   90.00
_cell.angle_beta   90.00
_cell.angle_gamma   90.00
#
_symmetry.space_group_name_H-M   'P 1'
#
loop_
_entity.id
_entity.type
_entity.pdbx_description
1 polymer ?
#
loop_
_entity_poly.entity_id
_entity_poly.type
_entity_poly.pdbx_seq_one_letter_code
_entity_poly.pdbx_strand_id
1 'polypeptide(L)'
;MSRTRGNTRDRKTELKAALVTILIVGIAYAAYALTHSVRASSLVGHGLGVVGFVLMLATETLYSIRKRWGRARWGRVSRWLSSHIYMGIVGPYLVLLHTAWRFKGLAGLTMLFTIIVVLSGFIGRYIYTSVHQGLAESELREADLEAELADLNERLQAWSATQPAAVQQVIGRDVALQPALALGSGAGAVLAQALDNWLYRWRLRQLLRQLPVEERGQLEQLRQLLARRRQLARQSATLAQARRLMSTWHIVHIPLGMVLFTAAFLHVIFALYYSTLSF
;
A
#
# COMPACT_ATOMS: atom_id res chain seq x y z
N MET A 1 16.03 -19.92 9.24
CA MET A 1 15.52 -18.71 9.92
C MET A 1 16.31 -17.41 9.61
N SER A 2 16.89 -17.21 8.41
CA SER A 2 17.75 -16.04 8.11
C SER A 2 17.24 -15.09 7.01
N ARG A 3 16.07 -15.32 6.38
CA ARG A 3 15.63 -14.55 5.20
C ARG A 3 14.89 -13.23 5.48
N THR A 4 14.43 -12.98 6.71
CA THR A 4 13.57 -11.82 7.02
C THR A 4 14.31 -10.53 7.38
N ARG A 5 15.60 -10.59 7.76
CA ARG A 5 16.38 -9.40 8.16
C ARG A 5 16.88 -8.51 7.01
N GLY A 6 16.95 -9.03 5.77
CA GLY A 6 17.46 -8.26 4.63
C GLY A 6 16.50 -7.19 4.12
N ASN A 7 15.21 -7.49 4.06
CA ASN A 7 14.22 -6.63 3.39
C ASN A 7 13.83 -5.39 4.23
N THR A 8 13.98 -5.45 5.56
CA THR A 8 13.67 -4.32 6.45
C THR A 8 14.82 -3.30 6.52
N ARG A 9 16.06 -3.74 6.28
CA ARG A 9 17.26 -2.89 6.28
C ARG A 9 17.28 -2.02 5.02
N ASP A 10 17.04 -2.63 3.85
CA ASP A 10 16.94 -1.92 2.57
C ASP A 10 15.80 -0.90 2.51
N ARG A 11 14.75 -1.06 3.34
CA ARG A 11 13.53 -0.19 3.43
C ARG A 11 13.68 1.05 4.32
N LYS A 12 14.69 1.07 5.18
CA LYS A 12 15.02 2.28 5.96
C LYS A 12 16.10 3.09 5.26
N THR A 13 16.88 2.48 4.39
CA THR A 13 18.02 3.11 3.72
C THR A 13 17.59 4.00 2.57
N GLU A 14 16.56 3.66 1.79
CA GLU A 14 16.08 4.48 0.66
C GLU A 14 15.46 5.80 1.13
N LEU A 15 14.62 5.76 2.18
CA LEU A 15 14.03 6.98 2.73
C LEU A 15 15.09 7.88 3.39
N LYS A 16 16.05 7.28 4.11
CA LYS A 16 17.17 8.02 4.67
C LYS A 16 18.04 8.63 3.58
N ALA A 17 18.32 7.89 2.51
CA ALA A 17 19.07 8.38 1.36
C ALA A 17 18.33 9.55 0.68
N ALA A 18 17.03 9.40 0.41
CA ALA A 18 16.22 10.47 -0.16
C ALA A 18 16.21 11.71 0.74
N LEU A 19 16.02 11.54 2.05
CA LEU A 19 16.06 12.64 3.02
C LEU A 19 17.43 13.35 3.03
N VAL A 20 18.53 12.59 3.07
CA VAL A 20 19.88 13.15 3.02
C VAL A 20 20.09 13.91 1.71
N THR A 21 19.68 13.36 0.56
CA THR A 21 19.76 14.06 -0.73
C THR A 21 18.95 15.35 -0.72
N ILE A 22 17.71 15.33 -0.22
CA ILE A 22 16.86 16.53 -0.09
C ILE A 22 17.53 17.59 0.77
N LEU A 23 18.09 17.19 1.93
CA LEU A 23 18.77 18.13 2.83
C LEU A 23 20.02 18.74 2.18
N ILE A 24 20.87 17.92 1.56
CA ILE A 24 22.08 18.38 0.89
C ILE A 24 21.72 19.36 -0.25
N VAL A 25 20.80 18.96 -1.12
CA VAL A 25 20.36 19.80 -2.24
C VAL A 25 19.67 21.06 -1.75
N GLY A 26 18.83 20.97 -0.72
CA GLY A 26 18.13 22.10 -0.13
C GLY A 26 19.08 23.12 0.51
N ILE A 27 20.10 22.65 1.24
CA ILE A 27 21.15 23.51 1.82
C ILE A 27 21.96 24.18 0.71
N ALA A 28 22.40 23.42 -0.30
CA ALA A 28 23.14 23.96 -1.43
C ALA A 28 22.33 25.00 -2.21
N TYR A 29 21.04 24.71 -2.45
CA TYR A 29 20.11 25.63 -3.09
C TYR A 29 19.91 26.91 -2.27
N ALA A 30 19.70 26.80 -0.95
CA ALA A 30 19.53 27.94 -0.07
C ALA A 30 20.79 28.80 -0.03
N ALA A 31 21.98 28.20 0.12
CA ALA A 31 23.25 28.92 0.11
C ALA A 31 23.48 29.67 -1.21
N TYR A 32 23.16 29.04 -2.35
CA TYR A 32 23.24 29.67 -3.66
C TYR A 32 22.23 30.82 -3.80
N ALA A 33 20.99 30.63 -3.32
CA ALA A 33 19.93 31.63 -3.38
C ALA A 33 20.19 32.88 -2.50
N LEU A 34 21.06 32.79 -1.49
CA LEU A 34 21.47 33.95 -0.69
C LEU A 34 22.36 34.92 -1.48
N THR A 35 23.07 34.44 -2.50
CA THR A 35 24.04 35.24 -3.27
C THR A 35 23.59 35.49 -4.71
N HIS A 36 22.68 34.69 -5.25
CA HIS A 36 22.24 34.76 -6.64
C HIS A 36 20.70 34.73 -6.75
N SER A 37 20.14 35.48 -7.72
CA SER A 37 18.70 35.38 -8.00
C SER A 37 18.37 34.07 -8.71
N VAL A 38 17.73 33.14 -8.01
CA VAL A 38 17.28 31.87 -8.63
C VAL A 38 15.95 32.08 -9.34
N ARG A 39 15.95 31.87 -10.65
CA ARG A 39 14.74 31.89 -11.50
C ARG A 39 14.64 30.57 -12.24
N ALA A 40 13.43 30.17 -12.63
CA ALA A 40 13.22 28.97 -13.44
C ALA A 40 14.03 28.98 -14.76
N SER A 41 14.27 30.17 -15.32
CA SER A 41 15.09 30.38 -16.53
C SER A 41 16.60 30.49 -16.27
N SER A 42 17.05 30.51 -15.02
CA SER A 42 18.49 30.50 -14.71
C SER A 42 19.10 29.13 -15.03
N LEU A 43 20.40 29.06 -15.30
CA LEU A 43 21.11 27.79 -15.58
C LEU A 43 20.88 26.75 -14.48
N VAL A 44 20.95 27.18 -13.21
CA VAL A 44 20.69 26.32 -12.04
C VAL A 44 19.23 25.88 -12.01
N GLY A 45 18.28 26.81 -12.19
CA GLY A 45 16.86 26.50 -12.23
C GLY A 45 16.54 25.48 -13.33
N HIS A 46 16.99 25.72 -14.56
CA HIS A 46 16.74 24.84 -15.69
C HIS A 46 17.40 23.46 -15.50
N GLY A 47 18.64 23.42 -15.00
CA GLY A 47 19.32 22.16 -14.66
C GLY A 47 18.56 21.33 -13.63
N LEU A 48 18.04 21.96 -12.58
CA LEU A 48 17.18 21.29 -11.59
C LEU A 48 15.90 20.73 -12.23
N GLY A 49 15.29 21.49 -13.14
CA GLY A 49 14.10 21.06 -13.88
C GLY A 49 14.38 19.84 -14.75
N VAL A 50 15.46 19.85 -15.53
CA VAL A 50 15.86 18.73 -16.40
C VAL A 50 16.19 17.49 -15.59
N VAL A 51 17.05 17.61 -14.57
CA VAL A 51 17.43 16.47 -13.73
C VAL A 51 16.20 15.93 -12.99
N GLY A 52 15.36 16.80 -12.43
CA GLY A 52 14.12 16.43 -11.76
C GLY A 52 13.15 15.69 -12.69
N PHE A 53 12.92 16.21 -13.89
CA PHE A 53 12.08 15.59 -14.90
C PHE A 53 12.61 14.23 -15.36
N VAL A 54 13.93 14.11 -15.59
CA VAL A 54 14.56 12.84 -15.96
C VAL A 54 14.39 11.80 -14.86
N LEU A 55 14.54 12.17 -13.58
CA LEU A 55 14.29 11.27 -12.46
C LEU A 55 12.82 10.85 -12.35
N MET A 56 11.88 11.79 -12.57
CA MET A 56 10.46 11.47 -12.62
C MET A 56 10.16 10.52 -13.78
N LEU A 57 10.65 10.79 -14.99
CA LEU A 57 10.46 9.95 -16.17
C LEU A 57 11.09 8.56 -15.97
N ALA A 58 12.26 8.50 -15.34
CA ALA A 58 12.90 7.25 -14.93
C ALA A 58 11.98 6.43 -13.99
N THR A 59 11.22 7.08 -13.12
CA THR A 59 10.33 6.42 -12.14
C THR A 59 9.24 5.61 -12.83
N GLU A 60 8.68 6.12 -13.94
CA GLU A 60 7.68 5.41 -14.76
C GLU A 60 8.33 4.41 -15.75
N THR A 61 9.38 4.84 -16.45
CA THR A 61 9.98 4.07 -17.54
C THR A 61 10.74 2.83 -17.04
N LEU A 62 11.50 2.94 -15.94
CA LEU A 62 12.24 1.79 -15.40
C LEU A 62 11.30 0.68 -14.94
N TYR A 63 10.09 1.02 -14.46
CA TYR A 63 9.08 0.03 -14.09
C TYR A 63 8.51 -0.68 -15.33
N SER A 64 8.13 0.08 -16.37
CA SER A 64 7.61 -0.46 -17.63
C SER A 64 8.63 -1.36 -18.35
N ILE A 65 9.91 -0.94 -18.38
CA ILE A 65 11.01 -1.69 -18.98
C ILE A 65 11.20 -3.03 -18.25
N ARG A 66 11.21 -3.04 -16.91
CA ARG A 66 11.32 -4.29 -16.14
C ARG A 66 10.17 -5.26 -16.43
N LYS A 67 8.94 -4.76 -16.56
CA LYS A 67 7.76 -5.60 -16.85
C LYS A 67 7.84 -6.25 -18.23
N ARG A 68 8.37 -5.55 -19.23
CA ARG A 68 8.55 -6.09 -20.60
C ARG A 68 9.77 -7.00 -20.74
N TRP A 69 10.84 -6.75 -19.98
CA TRP A 69 12.13 -7.44 -20.11
C TRP A 69 12.34 -8.48 -19.01
N GLY A 70 11.28 -9.22 -18.64
CA GLY A 70 11.24 -10.17 -17.53
C GLY A 70 12.26 -11.32 -17.55
N ARG A 71 13.11 -11.42 -18.57
CA ARG A 71 14.23 -12.38 -18.69
C ARG A 71 15.61 -11.80 -18.33
N ALA A 72 15.74 -10.48 -18.13
CA ALA A 72 17.00 -9.88 -17.75
C ALA A 72 17.29 -10.09 -16.25
N ARG A 73 18.43 -10.70 -15.90
CA ARG A 73 18.89 -10.94 -14.50
C ARG A 73 19.30 -9.66 -13.75
N TRP A 74 18.77 -8.50 -14.13
CA TRP A 74 19.13 -7.20 -13.58
C TRP A 74 18.42 -6.98 -12.25
N GLY A 75 19.05 -7.49 -11.19
CA GLY A 75 18.79 -7.13 -9.79
C GLY A 75 17.50 -7.66 -9.15
N ARG A 76 17.50 -7.66 -7.81
CA ARG A 76 16.36 -8.06 -6.97
C ARG A 76 15.21 -7.05 -7.12
N VAL A 77 13.96 -7.52 -7.15
CA VAL A 77 12.73 -6.69 -7.20
C VAL A 77 12.74 -5.58 -6.16
N SER A 78 13.20 -5.87 -4.94
CA SER A 78 13.32 -4.91 -3.84
C SER A 78 14.16 -3.67 -4.22
N ARG A 79 15.27 -3.83 -4.96
CA ARG A 79 16.11 -2.70 -5.41
C ARG A 79 15.38 -1.78 -6.39
N TRP A 80 14.55 -2.33 -7.28
CA TRP A 80 13.78 -1.54 -8.23
C TRP A 80 12.72 -0.69 -7.53
N LEU A 81 12.04 -1.25 -6.53
CA LEU A 81 11.10 -0.49 -5.71
C LEU A 81 11.80 0.59 -4.89
N SER A 82 12.95 0.29 -4.30
CA SER A 82 13.77 1.29 -3.59
C SER A 82 14.21 2.43 -4.51
N SER A 83 14.65 2.13 -5.73
CA SER A 83 15.00 3.14 -6.73
C SER A 83 13.78 3.95 -7.17
N HIS A 84 12.63 3.31 -7.41
CA HIS A 84 11.38 4.01 -7.76
C HIS A 84 10.95 4.99 -6.65
N ILE A 85 11.00 4.58 -5.38
CA ILE A 85 10.70 5.46 -4.24
C ILE A 85 11.69 6.62 -4.16
N TYR A 86 12.99 6.33 -4.30
CA TYR A 86 14.03 7.36 -4.25
C TYR A 86 13.83 8.41 -5.35
N MET A 87 13.71 7.99 -6.61
CA MET A 87 13.54 8.88 -7.76
C MET A 87 12.19 9.59 -7.74
N GLY A 88 11.13 8.92 -7.28
CA GLY A 88 9.78 9.47 -7.11
C GLY A 88 9.66 10.48 -5.97
N ILE A 89 10.67 10.60 -5.09
CA ILE A 89 10.74 11.67 -4.09
C ILE A 89 11.72 12.76 -4.54
N VAL A 90 12.95 12.38 -4.92
CA VAL A 90 14.00 13.32 -5.27
C VAL A 90 13.67 14.08 -6.56
N GLY A 91 13.15 13.41 -7.58
CA GLY A 91 12.76 14.04 -8.86
C GLY A 91 11.77 15.19 -8.67
N PRO A 92 10.58 14.94 -8.08
CA PRO A 92 9.60 15.98 -7.76
C PRO A 92 10.15 17.11 -6.88
N TYR A 93 11.05 16.81 -5.94
CA TYR A 93 11.69 17.83 -5.12
C TYR A 93 12.56 18.78 -5.96
N LEU A 94 13.35 18.26 -6.91
CA LEU A 94 14.15 19.08 -7.82
C LEU A 94 13.26 19.93 -8.75
N VAL A 95 12.15 19.37 -9.25
CA VAL A 95 11.15 20.11 -10.04
C VAL A 95 10.50 21.22 -9.19
N LEU A 96 10.24 20.97 -7.91
CA LEU A 96 9.74 22.01 -7.00
C LEU A 96 10.74 23.17 -6.89
N LEU A 97 12.02 22.88 -6.69
CA LEU A 97 13.06 23.91 -6.62
C LEU A 97 13.22 24.68 -7.95
N HIS A 98 13.04 24.02 -9.10
CA HIS A 98 13.03 24.66 -10.42
C HIS A 98 11.99 25.80 -10.51
N THR A 99 10.81 25.64 -9.87
CA THR A 99 9.76 26.66 -9.93
C THR A 99 10.11 27.97 -9.23
N ALA A 100 11.16 27.99 -8.39
CA ALA A 100 11.53 29.14 -7.57
C ALA A 100 10.33 29.75 -6.81
N TRP A 101 9.41 28.89 -6.32
CA TRP A 101 8.17 29.25 -5.62
C TRP A 101 7.15 30.06 -6.45
N ARG A 102 7.22 29.99 -7.79
CA ARG A 102 6.30 30.68 -8.69
C ARG A 102 5.39 29.68 -9.41
N PHE A 103 4.15 29.60 -8.94
CA PHE A 103 3.12 28.72 -9.50
C PHE A 103 2.14 29.54 -10.35
N LYS A 104 2.32 29.58 -11.67
CA LYS A 104 1.39 30.28 -12.59
C LYS A 104 1.00 29.37 -13.76
N GLY A 105 -0.28 29.42 -14.15
CA GLY A 105 -0.82 28.70 -15.31
C GLY A 105 -0.51 27.20 -15.31
N LEU A 106 -0.08 26.69 -16.46
CA LEU A 106 0.23 25.27 -16.67
C LEU A 106 1.33 24.73 -15.74
N ALA A 107 2.30 25.55 -15.35
CA ALA A 107 3.36 25.15 -14.41
C ALA A 107 2.76 24.87 -13.01
N GLY A 108 1.84 25.72 -12.54
CA GLY A 108 1.14 25.50 -11.27
C GLY A 108 0.28 24.24 -11.27
N LEU A 109 -0.43 23.98 -12.36
CA LEU A 109 -1.23 22.76 -12.52
C LEU A 109 -0.35 21.49 -12.54
N THR A 110 0.77 21.54 -13.25
CA THR A 110 1.75 20.44 -13.29
C THR A 110 2.31 20.15 -11.88
N MET A 111 2.61 21.21 -11.11
CA MET A 111 3.04 21.06 -9.71
C MET A 111 1.95 20.48 -8.81
N LEU A 112 0.69 20.86 -8.99
CA LEU A 112 -0.43 20.28 -8.25
C LEU A 112 -0.53 18.77 -8.48
N PHE A 113 -0.52 18.34 -9.75
CA PHE A 113 -0.52 16.91 -10.08
C PHE A 113 0.72 16.19 -9.57
N THR A 114 1.88 16.84 -9.58
CA THR A 114 3.11 16.29 -8.99
C THR A 114 2.93 15.97 -7.52
N ILE A 115 2.38 16.91 -6.73
CA ILE A 115 2.11 16.72 -5.31
C ILE A 115 1.10 15.58 -5.11
N ILE A 116 0.01 15.57 -5.86
CA ILE A 116 -1.03 14.53 -5.77
C ILE A 116 -0.45 13.13 -6.04
N VAL A 117 0.36 12.99 -7.09
CA VAL A 117 1.00 11.71 -7.45
C VAL A 117 1.99 11.26 -6.38
N VAL A 118 2.81 12.17 -5.84
CA VAL A 118 3.75 11.86 -4.76
C VAL A 118 3.01 11.38 -3.50
N LEU A 119 1.98 12.11 -3.06
CA LEU A 119 1.15 11.73 -1.91
C LEU A 119 0.44 10.39 -2.14
N SER A 120 -0.10 10.19 -3.35
CA SER A 120 -0.69 8.92 -3.78
C SER A 120 0.32 7.77 -3.75
N GLY A 121 1.58 8.02 -4.11
CA GLY A 121 2.68 7.05 -4.02
C GLY A 121 2.99 6.63 -2.57
N PHE A 122 2.94 7.56 -1.62
CA PHE A 122 3.07 7.23 -0.19
C PHE A 122 1.95 6.33 0.32
N ILE A 123 0.70 6.59 -0.10
CA ILE A 123 -0.45 5.74 0.21
C ILE A 123 -0.26 4.33 -0.38
N GLY A 124 0.16 4.26 -1.65
CA GLY A 124 0.49 2.99 -2.32
C GLY A 124 1.56 2.19 -1.58
N ARG A 125 2.63 2.86 -1.12
CA ARG A 125 3.68 2.23 -0.31
C ARG A 125 3.14 1.70 1.02
N TYR A 126 2.28 2.45 1.70
CA TYR A 126 1.67 2.00 2.96
C TYR A 126 0.85 0.72 2.74
N ILE A 127 -0.01 0.69 1.71
CA ILE A 127 -0.81 -0.48 1.34
C ILE A 127 0.09 -1.64 0.89
N TYR A 128 1.12 -1.38 0.09
CA TYR A 128 2.08 -2.41 -0.34
C TYR A 128 2.74 -3.07 0.87
N THR A 129 3.21 -2.30 1.85
CA THR A 129 3.87 -2.86 3.04
C THR A 129 2.98 -3.72 3.92
N SER A 130 1.67 -3.52 3.91
CA SER A 130 0.72 -4.38 4.62
C SER A 130 0.42 -5.68 3.86
N VAL A 131 0.41 -5.66 2.52
CA VAL A 131 0.14 -6.82 1.67
C VAL A 131 1.38 -7.72 1.46
N HIS A 132 2.55 -7.14 1.22
CA HIS A 132 3.66 -7.81 0.52
C HIS A 132 4.66 -8.59 1.38
N GLN A 133 4.35 -8.97 2.62
CA GLN A 133 5.26 -9.83 3.39
C GLN A 133 5.46 -11.24 2.79
N GLY A 134 4.88 -11.51 1.60
CA GLY A 134 5.52 -12.27 0.52
C GLY A 134 4.52 -12.65 -0.55
N LEU A 135 4.47 -12.01 -1.72
CA LEU A 135 3.38 -12.21 -2.71
C LEU A 135 3.18 -13.65 -3.20
N ALA A 136 4.28 -14.34 -3.53
CA ALA A 136 4.20 -15.73 -3.97
C ALA A 136 3.83 -16.65 -2.79
N GLU A 137 4.31 -16.32 -1.59
CA GLU A 137 3.86 -16.97 -0.35
C GLU A 137 2.43 -16.56 0.02
N SER A 138 1.91 -15.42 -0.43
CA SER A 138 0.60 -14.89 -0.01
C SER A 138 -0.53 -15.37 -0.89
N GLU A 139 -0.28 -15.63 -2.18
CA GLU A 139 -1.23 -16.34 -3.05
C GLU A 139 -1.37 -17.80 -2.62
N LEU A 140 -0.25 -18.48 -2.38
CA LEU A 140 -0.27 -19.83 -1.82
C LEU A 140 -0.89 -19.84 -0.41
N ARG A 141 -0.50 -18.92 0.48
CA ARG A 141 -1.12 -18.80 1.81
C ARG A 141 -2.61 -18.51 1.74
N GLU A 142 -3.09 -17.73 0.78
CA GLU A 142 -4.52 -17.42 0.69
C GLU A 142 -5.30 -18.67 0.27
N ALA A 143 -4.83 -19.38 -0.75
CA ALA A 143 -5.40 -20.67 -1.13
C ALA A 143 -5.33 -21.68 0.02
N ASP A 144 -4.21 -21.75 0.74
CA ASP A 144 -4.04 -22.61 1.92
C ASP A 144 -4.98 -22.21 3.07
N LEU A 145 -5.16 -20.90 3.32
CA LEU A 145 -6.06 -20.38 4.35
C LEU A 145 -7.52 -20.64 4.02
N GLU A 146 -7.91 -20.48 2.75
CA GLU A 146 -9.26 -20.80 2.27
C GLU A 146 -9.53 -22.29 2.32
N ALA A 147 -8.55 -23.12 1.96
CA ALA A 147 -8.64 -24.57 2.08
C ALA A 147 -8.73 -25.02 3.55
N GLU A 148 -7.90 -24.48 4.45
CA GLU A 148 -7.96 -24.77 5.90
C GLU A 148 -9.30 -24.33 6.50
N LEU A 149 -9.84 -23.19 6.06
CA LEU A 149 -11.18 -22.74 6.46
C LEU A 149 -12.30 -23.67 5.96
N ALA A 150 -12.20 -24.14 4.72
CA ALA A 150 -13.17 -25.07 4.14
C ALA A 150 -13.19 -26.40 4.91
N ASP A 151 -12.02 -26.99 5.14
CA ASP A 151 -11.85 -28.22 5.93
C ASP A 151 -12.37 -28.05 7.37
N LEU A 152 -12.06 -26.93 8.03
CA LEU A 152 -12.59 -26.64 9.38
C LEU A 152 -14.11 -26.47 9.40
N ASN A 153 -14.68 -25.82 8.37
CA ASN A 153 -16.14 -25.68 8.25
C ASN A 153 -16.81 -27.03 8.07
N GLU A 154 -16.24 -27.91 7.25
CA GLU A 154 -16.75 -29.26 7.01
C GLU A 154 -16.70 -30.11 8.29
N ARG A 155 -15.57 -30.09 9.03
CA ARG A 155 -15.43 -30.77 10.33
C ARG A 155 -16.42 -30.24 11.36
N LEU A 156 -16.61 -28.93 11.43
CA LEU A 156 -17.58 -28.31 12.32
C LEU A 156 -19.02 -28.68 11.94
N GLN A 157 -19.35 -28.78 10.65
CA GLN A 157 -20.65 -29.25 10.21
C GLN A 157 -20.87 -30.73 10.55
N ALA A 158 -19.88 -31.59 10.30
CA ALA A 158 -19.96 -33.02 10.63
C ALA A 158 -20.14 -33.25 12.14
N TRP A 159 -19.37 -32.56 12.99
CA TRP A 159 -19.54 -32.59 14.44
C TRP A 159 -20.87 -32.01 14.89
N SER A 160 -21.30 -30.91 14.25
CA SER A 160 -22.58 -30.28 14.57
C SER A 160 -23.78 -31.17 14.22
N ALA A 161 -23.69 -31.99 13.18
CA ALA A 161 -24.78 -32.87 12.75
C ALA A 161 -25.15 -33.91 13.81
N THR A 162 -24.21 -34.31 14.67
CA THR A 162 -24.44 -35.25 15.77
C THR A 162 -24.95 -34.57 17.06
N GLN A 163 -25.13 -33.24 17.04
CA GLN A 163 -25.49 -32.44 18.21
C GLN A 163 -26.95 -31.94 18.16
N PRO A 164 -27.56 -31.55 19.30
CA PRO A 164 -28.92 -31.02 19.34
C PRO A 164 -29.13 -29.81 18.42
N ALA A 165 -30.36 -29.63 17.91
CA ALA A 165 -30.70 -28.57 16.96
C ALA A 165 -30.32 -27.15 17.43
N ALA A 166 -30.32 -26.90 18.74
CA ALA A 166 -29.87 -25.64 19.33
C ALA A 166 -28.39 -25.35 19.04
N VAL A 167 -27.52 -26.36 19.10
CA VAL A 167 -26.08 -26.25 18.79
C VAL A 167 -25.87 -26.06 17.29
N GLN A 168 -26.65 -26.77 16.46
CA GLN A 168 -26.61 -26.66 15.00
C GLN A 168 -26.92 -25.24 14.50
N GLN A 169 -27.99 -24.63 15.03
CA GLN A 169 -28.37 -23.28 14.65
C GLN A 169 -27.31 -22.23 15.02
N VAL A 170 -26.57 -22.47 16.09
CA VAL A 170 -25.53 -21.56 16.59
C VAL A 170 -24.31 -21.60 15.70
N ILE A 171 -23.81 -22.81 15.41
CA ILE A 171 -22.68 -23.01 14.50
C ILE A 171 -23.04 -22.49 13.12
N GLY A 172 -24.24 -22.78 12.61
CA GLY A 172 -24.72 -22.26 11.32
C GLY A 172 -24.76 -20.73 11.26
N ARG A 173 -25.23 -20.05 12.33
CA ARG A 173 -25.21 -18.58 12.41
C ARG A 173 -23.79 -18.02 12.49
N ASP A 174 -22.91 -18.65 13.26
CA ASP A 174 -21.52 -18.23 13.38
C ASP A 174 -20.73 -18.44 12.07
N VAL A 175 -21.16 -19.43 11.27
CA VAL A 175 -20.65 -19.66 9.91
C VAL A 175 -21.14 -18.56 8.95
N ALA A 176 -22.43 -18.22 9.00
CA ALA A 176 -23.05 -17.24 8.11
C ALA A 176 -22.69 -15.76 8.40
N LEU A 177 -22.38 -15.39 9.65
CA LEU A 177 -22.16 -13.99 10.05
C LEU A 177 -20.77 -13.43 9.68
N GLN A 178 -19.85 -14.25 9.16
CA GLN A 178 -18.50 -13.83 8.78
C GLN A 178 -18.43 -13.78 7.25
N PRO A 179 -18.72 -12.62 6.63
CA PRO A 179 -17.73 -11.54 6.68
C PRO A 179 -18.35 -10.12 6.59
N ALA A 180 -18.96 -9.58 7.66
CA ALA A 180 -19.61 -8.26 7.57
C ALA A 180 -18.77 -7.05 8.04
N LEU A 181 -17.70 -7.25 8.80
CA LEU A 181 -16.96 -6.14 9.42
C LEU A 181 -15.56 -5.93 8.83
N ALA A 182 -15.49 -5.88 7.50
CA ALA A 182 -14.38 -5.24 6.78
C ALA A 182 -14.62 -3.72 6.65
N LEU A 183 -15.23 -3.09 7.66
CA LEU A 183 -15.55 -1.66 7.65
C LEU A 183 -14.32 -0.83 7.97
N GLY A 184 -13.48 -0.60 6.96
CA GLY A 184 -12.48 0.48 6.95
C GLY A 184 -11.25 0.28 7.84
N SER A 185 -10.27 1.17 7.67
CA SER A 185 -8.98 1.18 8.37
C SER A 185 -8.92 2.23 9.50
N GLY A 186 -10.08 2.75 9.93
CA GLY A 186 -10.18 3.81 10.94
C GLY A 186 -10.43 3.29 12.36
N ALA A 187 -10.33 4.18 13.36
CA ALA A 187 -10.61 3.86 14.76
C ALA A 187 -12.02 3.27 14.98
N GLY A 188 -13.00 3.68 14.16
CA GLY A 188 -14.35 3.10 14.16
C GLY A 188 -14.39 1.62 13.75
N ALA A 189 -13.48 1.18 12.88
CA ALA A 189 -13.33 -0.22 12.50
C ALA A 189 -12.84 -1.07 13.67
N VAL A 190 -11.87 -0.53 14.42
CA VAL A 190 -11.29 -1.18 15.59
C VAL A 190 -12.35 -1.30 16.70
N LEU A 191 -13.14 -0.24 16.91
CA LEU A 191 -14.25 -0.26 17.86
C LEU A 191 -15.36 -1.23 17.43
N ALA A 192 -15.74 -1.24 16.15
CA ALA A 192 -16.72 -2.20 15.61
C ALA A 192 -16.24 -3.65 15.77
N GLN A 193 -14.96 -3.93 15.50
CA GLN A 193 -14.35 -5.25 15.71
C GLN A 193 -14.26 -5.64 17.20
N ALA A 194 -14.01 -4.67 18.09
CA ALA A 194 -13.95 -4.91 19.53
C ALA A 194 -15.35 -5.24 20.09
N LEU A 195 -16.38 -4.50 19.66
CA LEU A 195 -17.77 -4.73 20.03
C LEU A 195 -18.28 -6.09 19.51
N ASP A 196 -18.00 -6.43 18.25
CA ASP A 196 -18.35 -7.74 17.68
C ASP A 196 -17.69 -8.91 18.43
N ASN A 197 -16.41 -8.77 18.77
CA ASN A 197 -15.69 -9.76 19.59
C ASN A 197 -16.27 -9.91 20.99
N TRP A 198 -16.75 -8.82 21.59
CA TRP A 198 -17.34 -8.84 22.92
C TRP A 198 -18.73 -9.47 22.90
N LEU A 199 -19.61 -9.03 21.99
CA LEU A 199 -20.95 -9.58 21.75
C LEU A 199 -20.89 -11.08 21.46
N TYR A 200 -19.93 -11.50 20.63
CA TYR A 200 -19.73 -12.91 20.35
C TYR A 200 -19.35 -13.71 21.59
N ARG A 201 -18.34 -13.26 22.34
CA ARG A 201 -17.90 -13.96 23.56
C ARG A 201 -18.98 -14.02 24.62
N TRP A 202 -19.87 -13.03 24.65
CA TRP A 202 -21.04 -13.04 25.51
C TRP A 202 -22.08 -14.07 25.05
N ARG A 203 -22.43 -14.06 23.75
CA ARG A 203 -23.41 -14.98 23.16
C ARG A 203 -22.93 -16.43 23.26
N LEU A 204 -21.66 -16.70 22.94
CA LEU A 204 -21.03 -18.01 23.10
C LEU A 204 -21.06 -18.46 24.56
N ARG A 205 -20.74 -17.58 25.53
CA ARG A 205 -20.82 -17.91 26.96
C ARG A 205 -22.24 -18.26 27.42
N GLN A 206 -23.26 -17.57 26.92
CA GLN A 206 -24.65 -17.91 27.23
C GLN A 206 -25.05 -19.27 26.65
N LEU A 207 -24.56 -19.59 25.46
CA LEU A 207 -24.85 -20.85 24.78
C LEU A 207 -24.16 -22.05 25.43
N LEU A 208 -22.89 -21.92 25.79
CA LEU A 208 -22.15 -22.97 26.50
C LEU A 208 -22.75 -23.24 27.90
N ARG A 209 -23.47 -22.28 28.50
CA ARG A 209 -24.19 -22.46 29.77
C ARG A 209 -25.44 -23.32 29.64
N GLN A 210 -25.98 -23.49 28.44
CA GLN A 210 -27.18 -24.30 28.19
C GLN A 210 -26.84 -25.76 27.87
N LEU A 211 -25.56 -26.12 27.77
CA LEU A 211 -25.11 -27.48 27.47
C LEU A 211 -24.87 -28.29 28.77
N PRO A 212 -25.18 -29.60 28.79
CA PRO A 212 -25.01 -30.45 29.96
C PRO A 212 -23.54 -30.54 30.42
N VAL A 213 -23.34 -30.70 31.73
CA VAL A 213 -22.02 -30.71 32.40
C VAL A 213 -21.11 -31.86 31.94
N GLU A 214 -21.67 -32.94 31.40
CA GLU A 214 -20.96 -34.14 30.93
C GLU A 214 -20.08 -33.89 29.69
N GLU A 215 -20.34 -32.82 28.94
CA GLU A 215 -19.62 -32.51 27.69
C GLU A 215 -18.54 -31.43 27.84
N ARG A 216 -18.13 -31.07 29.07
CA ARG A 216 -17.13 -30.00 29.32
C ARG A 216 -15.82 -30.17 28.53
N GLY A 217 -15.40 -31.40 28.24
CA GLY A 217 -14.23 -31.67 27.38
C GLY A 217 -14.49 -31.35 25.89
N GLN A 218 -15.67 -31.69 25.37
CA GLN A 218 -16.09 -31.39 23.99
C GLN A 218 -16.35 -29.89 23.79
N LEU A 219 -16.83 -29.20 24.83
CA LEU A 219 -17.03 -27.75 24.86
C LEU A 219 -15.73 -26.96 24.66
N GLU A 220 -14.63 -27.38 25.30
CA GLU A 220 -13.33 -26.70 25.13
C GLU A 220 -12.74 -26.96 23.74
N GLN A 221 -12.90 -28.17 23.21
CA GLN A 221 -12.49 -28.51 21.84
C GLN A 221 -13.27 -27.69 20.80
N LEU A 222 -14.58 -27.56 20.95
CA LEU A 222 -15.42 -26.70 20.11
C LEU A 222 -14.98 -25.23 20.18
N ARG A 223 -14.72 -24.73 21.39
CA ARG A 223 -14.24 -23.36 21.60
C ARG A 223 -12.91 -23.11 20.89
N GLN A 224 -11.98 -24.06 20.91
CA GLN A 224 -10.71 -23.98 20.21
C GLN A 224 -10.90 -23.99 18.69
N LEU A 225 -11.77 -24.85 18.15
CA LEU A 225 -12.08 -24.91 16.72
C LEU A 225 -12.72 -23.61 16.22
N LEU A 226 -13.69 -23.06 16.95
CA LEU A 226 -14.34 -21.79 16.61
C LEU A 226 -13.37 -20.61 16.70
N ALA A 227 -12.48 -20.60 17.69
CA ALA A 227 -11.44 -19.58 17.82
C ALA A 227 -10.44 -19.65 16.65
N ARG A 228 -10.00 -20.86 16.28
CA ARG A 228 -9.10 -21.11 15.15
C ARG A 228 -9.72 -20.67 13.83
N ARG A 229 -10.96 -21.07 13.57
CA ARG A 229 -11.74 -20.65 12.40
C ARG A 229 -11.82 -19.13 12.29
N ARG A 230 -12.16 -18.43 13.38
CA ARG A 230 -12.22 -16.95 13.41
C ARG A 230 -10.87 -16.30 13.10
N GLN A 231 -9.79 -16.86 13.62
CA GLN A 231 -8.45 -16.34 13.33
C GLN A 231 -8.14 -16.46 11.83
N LEU A 232 -8.41 -17.61 11.22
CA LEU A 232 -8.19 -17.85 9.80
C LEU A 232 -9.09 -16.97 8.93
N ALA A 233 -10.38 -16.84 9.27
CA ALA A 233 -11.33 -16.00 8.55
C ALA A 233 -10.92 -14.52 8.57
N ARG A 234 -10.38 -14.03 9.70
CA ARG A 234 -9.82 -12.68 9.80
C ARG A 234 -8.59 -12.51 8.92
N GLN A 235 -7.68 -13.49 8.93
CA GLN A 235 -6.48 -13.44 8.11
C GLN A 235 -6.84 -13.38 6.62
N SER A 236 -7.75 -14.25 6.15
CA SER A 236 -8.27 -14.22 4.77
C SER A 236 -8.93 -12.86 4.44
N ALA A 237 -9.85 -12.38 5.28
CA ALA A 237 -10.54 -11.10 5.02
C ALA A 237 -9.59 -9.89 4.96
N THR A 238 -8.58 -9.84 5.83
CA THR A 238 -7.58 -8.76 5.81
C THR A 238 -6.70 -8.79 4.56
N LEU A 239 -6.29 -9.98 4.11
CA LEU A 239 -5.53 -10.16 2.88
C LEU A 239 -6.36 -9.74 1.66
N ALA A 240 -7.61 -10.20 1.58
CA ALA A 240 -8.54 -9.85 0.51
C ALA A 240 -8.80 -8.33 0.45
N GLN A 241 -9.01 -7.68 1.60
CA GLN A 241 -9.18 -6.22 1.67
C GLN A 241 -7.93 -5.49 1.18
N ALA A 242 -6.75 -5.92 1.63
CA ALA A 242 -5.50 -5.29 1.27
C ALA A 242 -5.19 -5.45 -0.24
N ARG A 243 -5.54 -6.58 -0.86
CA ARG A 243 -5.51 -6.76 -2.33
C ARG A 243 -6.47 -5.84 -3.05
N ARG A 244 -7.73 -5.72 -2.58
CA ARG A 244 -8.72 -4.80 -3.16
C ARG A 244 -8.21 -3.37 -3.16
N LEU A 245 -7.68 -2.92 -2.03
CA LEU A 245 -7.05 -1.59 -1.91
C LEU A 245 -5.87 -1.42 -2.86
N MET A 246 -5.01 -2.44 -3.00
CA MET A 246 -3.89 -2.40 -3.94
C MET A 246 -4.38 -2.30 -5.40
N SER A 247 -5.43 -3.04 -5.78
CA SER A 247 -6.02 -2.97 -7.11
C SER A 247 -6.62 -1.59 -7.38
N THR A 248 -7.44 -1.08 -6.47
CA THR A 248 -8.04 0.26 -6.57
C THR A 248 -6.97 1.35 -6.64
N TRP A 249 -5.90 1.24 -5.86
CA TRP A 249 -4.80 2.19 -5.89
C TRP A 249 -4.14 2.26 -7.26
N HIS A 250 -3.81 1.13 -7.89
CA HIS A 250 -3.20 1.13 -9.22
C HIS A 250 -4.11 1.77 -10.29
N ILE A 251 -5.42 1.51 -10.21
CA ILE A 251 -6.43 2.07 -11.13
C ILE A 251 -6.43 3.60 -11.06
N VAL A 252 -6.14 4.19 -9.90
CA VAL A 252 -6.14 5.64 -9.70
C VAL A 252 -4.74 6.25 -9.92
N HIS A 253 -3.70 5.64 -9.36
CA HIS A 253 -2.33 6.18 -9.39
C HIS A 253 -1.75 6.24 -10.80
N ILE A 254 -1.96 5.20 -11.62
CA ILE A 254 -1.38 5.12 -12.96
C ILE A 254 -1.94 6.22 -13.90
N PRO A 255 -3.28 6.43 -14.01
CA PRO A 255 -3.81 7.54 -14.80
C PRO A 255 -3.40 8.92 -14.29
N LEU A 256 -3.29 9.11 -12.98
CA LEU A 256 -2.77 10.36 -12.41
C LEU A 256 -1.35 10.65 -12.88
N GLY A 257 -0.48 9.64 -12.92
CA GLY A 257 0.85 9.73 -13.51
C GLY A 257 0.78 10.13 -14.99
N MET A 258 -0.08 9.49 -15.78
CA MET A 258 -0.24 9.81 -17.21
C MET A 258 -0.64 11.28 -17.44
N VAL A 259 -1.60 11.80 -16.66
CA VAL A 259 -2.03 13.20 -16.72
C VAL A 259 -0.88 14.14 -16.33
N LEU A 260 -0.15 13.82 -15.25
CA LEU A 260 1.02 14.57 -14.83
C LEU A 260 2.08 14.67 -15.92
N PHE A 261 2.48 13.53 -16.51
CA PHE A 261 3.51 13.54 -17.56
C PHE A 261 3.03 14.27 -18.81
N THR A 262 1.77 14.12 -19.19
CA THR A 262 1.19 14.88 -20.30
C THR A 262 1.28 16.39 -20.04
N ALA A 263 0.87 16.85 -18.85
CA ALA A 263 0.99 18.25 -18.45
C ALA A 263 2.45 18.73 -18.42
N ALA A 264 3.37 17.90 -17.92
CA ALA A 264 4.80 18.21 -17.86
C ALA A 264 5.41 18.32 -19.26
N PHE A 265 5.07 17.43 -20.20
CA PHE A 265 5.51 17.54 -21.60
C PHE A 265 4.99 18.82 -22.25
N LEU A 266 3.70 19.13 -22.08
CA LEU A 266 3.14 20.38 -22.59
C LEU A 266 3.88 21.58 -21.97
N HIS A 267 4.13 21.56 -20.66
CA HIS A 267 4.88 22.63 -19.98
C HIS A 267 6.27 22.83 -20.59
N VAL A 268 7.01 21.75 -20.83
CA VAL A 268 8.34 21.81 -21.48
C VAL A 268 8.23 22.34 -22.91
N ILE A 269 7.29 21.85 -23.71
CA ILE A 269 7.09 22.29 -25.11
C ILE A 269 6.76 23.78 -25.15
N PHE A 270 5.81 24.25 -24.35
CA PHE A 270 5.45 25.66 -24.28
C PHE A 270 6.63 26.52 -23.80
N ALA A 271 7.35 26.07 -22.77
CA ALA A 271 8.51 26.79 -22.27
C ALA A 271 9.59 26.95 -23.36
N LEU A 272 9.87 25.89 -24.13
CA LEU A 272 10.80 25.92 -25.25
C LEU A 272 10.28 26.84 -26.37
N TYR A 273 9.04 26.63 -26.82
CA TYR A 273 8.42 27.40 -27.90
C TYR A 273 8.45 28.92 -27.64
N TYR A 274 8.00 29.34 -26.46
CA TYR A 274 8.03 30.75 -26.08
C TYR A 274 9.45 31.27 -25.89
N SER A 275 10.40 30.46 -25.39
CA SER A 275 11.79 30.87 -25.26
C SER A 275 12.50 31.05 -26.61
N THR A 276 12.10 30.28 -27.63
CA THR A 276 12.69 30.33 -28.97
C THR A 276 12.07 31.41 -29.86
N LEU A 277 10.80 31.77 -29.63
CA LEU A 277 10.07 32.77 -30.41
C LEU A 277 10.06 34.16 -29.79
N SER A 278 10.51 34.32 -28.55
CA SER A 278 10.67 35.62 -27.90
C SER A 278 12.00 36.32 -28.25
N PHE A 279 12.61 36.00 -29.39
CA PHE A 279 13.77 36.70 -29.96
C PHE A 279 13.33 37.61 -31.09
#